data_AF-A0A0V0XM20-F1
#
_entry.id   AF-A0A0V0XM20-F1
#
_cell.length_a   1.000
_cell.length_b   1.000
_cell.length_c   1.000
_cell.angle_alpha   90.00
_cell.angle_beta   90.00
_cell.angle_gamma   90.00
#
_symmetry.space_group_name_H-M   'P 1'
#
loop_
_entity.id
_entity.type
_entity.pdbx_description
1 polymer ?
#
loop_
_entity_poly.entity_id
_entity_poly.type
_entity_poly.pdbx_seq_one_letter_code
_entity_poly.pdbx_strand_id
1 'polypeptide(L)'
;MFASPAPAYSKLIGEIEVLVSTLQDSNQNERAKLKAMRSLSERFDTVSSVDSLNSVADVVYNTLLNVLHSSSPQFILSSDIQELRLLTLKMIHQVPSIGERMKPFWTTAVSTLFRLIAVENEQNGVICARILRDILHDMRVPFTVEITQFMLFSLKMFVSIPDMIKEMFGPRNRQPVAHEPCDSFLQHHLDSFYRETVVYKKDPAKGEGFYMKYFTVVPKTSQSVKLLAELPALIQIVNGFHSKNIREEYRSILCNAAKFLYLAPTSEQRKDPDFDLLLFEDFLNAKSKTMALFADTMDLTLTVLGSDEAYLPEAILNTLESVPSGSVSIRREMLVVIRQLIHTRYRDKFAPYSDRVFNEAFALGDDHTAKDQLR
;
A
#
# COMPACT_ATOMS: atom_id res chain seq x y z
N MET A 1 0.47 -38.14 36.25
CA MET A 1 -0.44 -37.00 36.44
C MET A 1 0.12 -35.81 35.67
N PHE A 2 -0.25 -35.67 34.40
CA PHE A 2 -0.08 -34.39 33.72
C PHE A 2 -1.25 -33.52 34.17
N ALA A 3 -0.97 -32.37 34.78
CA ALA A 3 -2.00 -31.41 35.15
C ALA A 3 -2.81 -31.08 33.88
N SER A 4 -4.14 -31.22 33.96
CA SER A 4 -5.02 -30.80 32.86
C SER A 4 -4.72 -29.33 32.51
N PRO A 5 -4.56 -28.95 31.24
CA PRO A 5 -4.18 -27.60 30.85
C PRO A 5 -5.28 -26.54 31.09
N ALA A 6 -6.45 -26.93 31.58
CA ALA A 6 -7.60 -26.07 31.85
C ALA A 6 -7.34 -24.83 32.76
N PRO A 7 -6.50 -24.88 33.83
CA PRO A 7 -6.28 -23.73 34.70
C PRO A 7 -5.47 -22.62 34.04
N ALA A 8 -4.51 -22.98 33.17
CA ALA A 8 -3.65 -22.01 32.49
C ALA A 8 -4.44 -21.22 31.43
N TYR A 9 -5.31 -21.88 30.68
CA TYR A 9 -6.18 -21.22 29.71
C TYR A 9 -7.24 -20.34 30.36
N SER A 10 -7.80 -20.74 31.50
CA SER A 10 -8.74 -19.89 32.26
C SER A 10 -8.10 -18.58 32.71
N LYS A 11 -6.85 -18.61 33.19
CA LYS A 11 -6.11 -17.40 33.55
C LYS A 11 -5.83 -16.52 32.32
N LEU A 12 -5.40 -17.12 31.22
CA LEU A 12 -5.13 -16.40 29.96
C LEU A 12 -6.39 -15.72 29.41
N ILE A 13 -7.55 -16.40 29.46
CA ILE A 13 -8.84 -15.84 29.07
C ILE A 13 -9.13 -14.56 29.87
N GLY A 14 -9.04 -14.63 31.20
CA GLY A 14 -9.28 -13.46 32.05
C GLY A 14 -8.31 -12.31 31.77
N GLU A 15 -7.03 -12.61 31.49
CA GLU A 15 -6.06 -11.58 31.07
C GLU A 15 -6.45 -10.92 29.75
N ILE A 16 -6.93 -11.69 28.76
CA ILE A 16 -7.38 -11.15 27.46
C ILE A 16 -8.64 -10.31 27.62
N GLU A 17 -9.60 -10.74 28.43
CA GLU A 17 -10.85 -10.00 28.68
C GLU A 17 -10.57 -8.62 29.28
N VAL A 18 -9.60 -8.50 30.19
CA VAL A 18 -9.16 -7.21 30.74
C VAL A 18 -8.54 -6.31 29.67
N LEU A 19 -7.69 -6.88 28.80
CA LEU A 19 -7.08 -6.13 27.69
C LEU A 19 -8.14 -5.64 26.71
N VAL A 20 -9.08 -6.51 26.32
CA VAL A 20 -10.22 -6.16 25.46
C VAL A 20 -11.06 -5.05 26.09
N SER A 21 -11.40 -5.17 27.37
CA SER A 21 -12.17 -4.17 28.09
C SER A 21 -11.48 -2.80 28.06
N THR A 22 -10.16 -2.78 28.26
CA THR A 22 -9.34 -1.56 28.17
C THR A 22 -9.40 -0.93 26.76
N LEU A 23 -9.37 -1.76 25.71
CA LEU A 23 -9.42 -1.29 24.32
C LEU A 23 -10.80 -0.71 23.94
N GLN A 24 -11.88 -1.30 24.48
CA GLN A 24 -13.25 -0.90 24.20
C GLN A 24 -13.73 0.29 25.06
N ASP A 25 -13.12 0.51 26.22
CA ASP A 25 -13.49 1.60 27.11
C ASP A 25 -13.19 2.98 26.49
N SER A 26 -14.22 3.79 26.33
CA SER A 26 -14.13 5.14 25.75
C SER A 26 -13.43 6.14 26.68
N ASN A 27 -13.30 5.83 27.98
CA ASN A 27 -12.65 6.69 28.96
C ASN A 27 -11.13 6.46 29.04
N GLN A 28 -10.62 5.37 28.45
CA GLN A 28 -9.18 5.11 28.43
C GLN A 28 -8.48 6.01 27.42
N ASN A 29 -7.35 6.58 27.83
CA ASN A 29 -6.49 7.32 26.92
C ASN A 29 -5.81 6.39 25.91
N GLU A 30 -5.36 6.98 24.81
CA GLU A 30 -4.81 6.30 23.64
C GLU A 30 -3.53 5.54 23.99
N ARG A 31 -2.73 6.06 24.91
CA ARG A 31 -1.51 5.41 25.39
C ARG A 31 -1.78 4.14 26.18
N ALA A 32 -2.83 4.13 27.00
CA ALA A 32 -3.30 2.95 27.72
C ALA A 32 -3.83 1.89 26.74
N LYS A 33 -4.62 2.31 25.74
CA LYS A 33 -5.10 1.44 24.66
C LYS A 33 -3.95 0.84 23.85
N LEU A 34 -2.95 1.64 23.48
CA LEU A 34 -1.75 1.16 22.78
C LEU A 34 -0.98 0.12 23.61
N LYS A 35 -0.81 0.36 24.92
CA LYS A 35 -0.17 -0.62 25.81
C LYS A 35 -0.97 -1.93 25.85
N ALA A 36 -2.29 -1.85 25.98
CA ALA A 36 -3.16 -3.03 25.96
C ALA A 36 -3.07 -3.79 24.63
N MET A 37 -3.08 -3.08 23.48
CA MET A 37 -2.94 -3.68 22.16
C MET A 37 -1.58 -4.39 21.99
N ARG A 38 -0.48 -3.79 22.45
CA ARG A 38 0.85 -4.44 22.42
C ARG A 38 0.84 -5.74 23.21
N SER A 39 0.33 -5.72 24.45
CA SER A 39 0.21 -6.93 25.27
C SER A 39 -0.72 -7.98 24.67
N LEU A 40 -1.78 -7.56 23.96
CA LEU A 40 -2.66 -8.49 23.24
C LEU A 40 -1.96 -9.11 22.03
N SER A 41 -1.18 -8.32 21.28
CA SER A 41 -0.44 -8.78 20.10
C SER A 41 0.58 -9.87 20.43
N GLU A 42 1.26 -9.79 21.58
CA GLU A 42 2.21 -10.79 22.07
C GLU A 42 1.57 -12.17 22.31
N ARG A 43 0.24 -12.21 22.46
CA ARG A 43 -0.53 -13.41 22.81
C ARG A 43 -1.38 -13.90 21.63
N PHE A 44 -1.39 -13.18 20.53
CA PHE A 44 -2.36 -13.34 19.46
C PHE A 44 -2.29 -14.70 18.78
N ASP A 45 -1.08 -15.22 18.55
CA ASP A 45 -0.88 -16.55 17.95
C ASP A 45 -1.51 -17.65 18.80
N THR A 46 -1.40 -17.55 20.13
CA THR A 46 -2.01 -18.52 21.05
C THR A 46 -3.54 -18.41 21.01
N VAL A 47 -4.07 -17.17 20.97
CA VAL A 47 -5.52 -16.93 20.89
C VAL A 47 -6.11 -17.49 19.59
N SER A 48 -5.40 -17.33 18.48
CA SER A 48 -5.91 -17.70 17.14
C SER A 48 -5.74 -19.19 16.80
N SER A 49 -4.85 -19.92 17.49
CA SER A 49 -4.53 -21.32 17.16
C SER A 49 -5.14 -22.36 18.12
N VAL A 50 -5.56 -21.96 19.32
CA VAL A 50 -6.03 -22.90 20.35
C VAL A 50 -7.56 -22.98 20.36
N ASP A 51 -8.11 -24.14 20.04
CA ASP A 51 -9.55 -24.37 19.93
C ASP A 51 -10.36 -23.99 21.19
N SER A 52 -9.78 -24.20 22.37
CA SER A 52 -10.43 -23.84 23.65
C SER A 52 -10.51 -22.33 23.91
N LEU A 53 -9.83 -21.51 23.10
CA LEU A 53 -9.85 -20.05 23.18
C LEU A 53 -10.74 -19.40 22.11
N ASN A 54 -11.43 -20.19 21.27
CA ASN A 54 -12.28 -19.70 20.18
C ASN A 54 -13.34 -18.69 20.65
N SER A 55 -13.91 -18.86 21.85
CA SER A 55 -14.90 -17.91 22.40
C SER A 55 -14.32 -16.50 22.63
N VAL A 56 -13.04 -16.41 22.99
CA VAL A 56 -12.35 -15.15 23.21
C VAL A 56 -11.76 -14.60 21.91
N ALA A 57 -11.39 -15.46 20.97
CA ALA A 57 -10.91 -15.06 19.65
C ALA A 57 -11.94 -14.17 18.92
N ASP A 58 -13.22 -14.56 18.92
CA ASP A 58 -14.30 -13.76 18.32
C ASP A 58 -14.41 -12.36 18.95
N VAL A 59 -14.29 -12.29 20.28
CA VAL A 59 -14.31 -11.02 21.02
C VAL A 59 -13.10 -10.15 20.66
N VAL A 60 -11.91 -10.75 20.54
CA VAL A 60 -10.69 -10.06 20.12
C VAL A 60 -10.86 -9.51 18.71
N TYR A 61 -11.31 -10.32 17.74
CA TYR A 61 -11.48 -9.90 16.35
C TYR A 61 -12.45 -8.73 16.20
N ASN A 62 -13.59 -8.79 16.88
CA ASN A 62 -14.54 -7.67 16.89
C ASN A 62 -13.93 -6.41 17.54
N THR A 63 -13.10 -6.58 18.57
CA THR A 63 -12.39 -5.45 19.22
C THR A 63 -11.41 -4.79 18.27
N LEU A 64 -10.70 -5.54 17.43
CA LEU A 64 -9.80 -4.97 16.42
C LEU A 64 -10.55 -4.04 15.46
N LEU A 65 -11.73 -4.46 14.95
CA LEU A 65 -12.57 -3.61 14.10
C LEU A 65 -13.08 -2.37 14.85
N ASN A 66 -13.53 -2.54 16.09
CA ASN A 66 -14.00 -1.42 16.92
C ASN A 66 -12.90 -0.38 17.16
N VAL A 67 -11.65 -0.80 17.36
CA VAL A 67 -10.51 0.13 17.50
C VAL A 67 -10.32 0.95 16.22
N LEU A 68 -10.45 0.33 15.04
CA LEU A 68 -10.35 1.04 13.75
C LEU A 68 -11.52 2.00 13.51
N HIS A 69 -12.73 1.66 13.96
CA HIS A 69 -13.93 2.50 13.82
C HIS A 69 -13.98 3.66 14.81
N SER A 70 -13.49 3.46 16.03
CA SER A 70 -13.54 4.46 17.10
C SER A 70 -12.38 5.45 17.09
N SER A 71 -11.29 5.15 16.37
CA SER A 71 -10.16 6.06 16.19
C SER A 71 -10.15 6.68 14.78
N SER A 72 -9.50 7.84 14.65
CA SER A 72 -9.32 8.54 13.37
C SER A 72 -7.93 8.26 12.77
N PRO A 73 -7.78 8.32 11.43
CA PRO A 73 -6.47 8.29 10.78
C PRO A 73 -5.54 9.38 11.31
N GLN A 74 -4.26 9.07 11.39
CA GLN A 74 -3.21 9.95 11.91
C GLN A 74 -2.04 9.99 10.96
N PHE A 75 -1.38 11.14 10.86
CA PHE A 75 -0.31 11.37 9.88
C PHE A 75 1.03 11.71 10.54
N ILE A 76 1.08 11.69 11.87
CA ILE A 76 2.32 11.86 12.64
C ILE A 76 2.82 10.48 13.03
N LEU A 77 4.03 10.13 12.61
CA LEU A 77 4.62 8.81 12.84
C LEU A 77 4.69 8.42 14.33
N SER A 78 4.95 9.39 15.21
CA SER A 78 5.07 9.19 16.66
C SER A 78 3.73 9.29 17.41
N SER A 79 2.60 9.33 16.72
CA SER A 79 1.28 9.36 17.36
C SER A 79 0.94 7.99 17.94
N ASP A 80 0.52 7.95 19.21
CA ASP A 80 0.08 6.70 19.87
C ASP A 80 -1.11 6.07 19.11
N ILE A 81 -2.02 6.89 18.57
CA ILE A 81 -3.14 6.42 17.75
C ILE A 81 -2.63 5.83 16.43
N GLN A 82 -1.62 6.45 15.79
CA GLN A 82 -1.06 5.90 14.57
C GLN A 82 -0.47 4.51 14.80
N GLU A 83 0.32 4.35 15.86
CA GLU A 83 0.89 3.06 16.20
C GLU A 83 -0.18 2.03 16.56
N LEU A 84 -1.21 2.44 17.31
CA LEU A 84 -2.35 1.59 17.65
C LEU A 84 -3.05 1.07 16.40
N ARG A 85 -3.36 1.94 15.43
CA ARG A 85 -4.01 1.56 14.17
C ARG A 85 -3.13 0.65 13.32
N LEU A 86 -1.84 0.96 13.19
CA LEU A 86 -0.89 0.15 12.46
C LEU A 86 -0.79 -1.27 13.04
N LEU A 87 -0.68 -1.39 14.37
CA LEU A 87 -0.64 -2.67 15.05
C LEU A 87 -1.96 -3.44 14.90
N THR A 88 -3.09 -2.74 15.01
CA THR A 88 -4.43 -3.34 14.81
C THR A 88 -4.58 -3.95 13.41
N LEU A 89 -4.15 -3.23 12.36
CA LEU A 89 -4.17 -3.74 10.99
C LEU A 89 -3.27 -4.97 10.81
N LYS A 90 -2.06 -4.95 11.40
CA LYS A 90 -1.16 -6.11 11.38
C LYS A 90 -1.77 -7.34 12.05
N MET A 91 -2.49 -7.14 13.15
CA MET A 91 -3.20 -8.23 13.83
C MET A 91 -4.39 -8.74 13.02
N ILE A 92 -5.15 -7.84 12.37
CA ILE A 92 -6.22 -8.25 11.45
C ILE A 92 -5.66 -9.09 10.31
N HIS A 93 -4.48 -8.75 9.76
CA HIS A 93 -3.84 -9.54 8.71
C HIS A 93 -3.49 -10.97 9.14
N GLN A 94 -3.30 -11.20 10.44
CA GLN A 94 -3.00 -12.53 11.00
C GLN A 94 -4.27 -13.33 11.35
N VAL A 95 -5.46 -12.73 11.28
CA VAL A 95 -6.72 -13.45 11.51
C VAL A 95 -6.88 -14.55 10.46
N PRO A 96 -7.29 -15.78 10.82
CA PRO A 96 -7.52 -16.84 9.84
C PRO A 96 -8.50 -16.44 8.73
N SER A 97 -8.09 -16.60 7.46
CA SER A 97 -8.94 -16.28 6.29
C SER A 97 -9.98 -17.36 5.98
N ILE A 98 -9.74 -18.60 6.44
CA ILE A 98 -10.49 -19.79 6.07
C ILE A 98 -11.48 -20.19 7.16
N GLY A 99 -12.67 -20.63 6.74
CA GLY A 99 -13.68 -21.24 7.61
C GLY A 99 -15.02 -20.49 7.57
N GLU A 100 -16.11 -21.24 7.58
CA GLU A 100 -17.46 -20.66 7.48
C GLU A 100 -17.79 -19.68 8.60
N ARG A 101 -17.23 -19.92 9.80
CA ARG A 101 -17.37 -19.03 10.97
C ARG A 101 -16.71 -17.67 10.77
N MET A 102 -15.71 -17.57 9.90
CA MET A 102 -14.97 -16.33 9.66
C MET A 102 -15.64 -15.41 8.63
N LYS A 103 -16.61 -15.92 7.85
CA LYS A 103 -17.32 -15.13 6.83
C LYS A 103 -17.95 -13.84 7.37
N PRO A 104 -18.65 -13.81 8.54
CA PRO A 104 -19.25 -12.58 9.06
C PRO A 104 -18.21 -11.53 9.45
N PHE A 105 -17.11 -11.96 10.10
CA PHE A 105 -16.00 -11.07 10.44
C PHE A 105 -15.39 -10.45 9.17
N TRP A 106 -15.01 -11.28 8.20
CA TRP A 106 -14.37 -10.81 6.98
C TRP A 106 -15.28 -9.95 6.10
N THR A 107 -16.59 -10.21 6.09
CA THR A 107 -17.55 -9.33 5.41
C THR A 107 -17.49 -7.91 5.96
N THR A 108 -17.47 -7.77 7.29
CA THR A 108 -17.39 -6.47 7.98
C THR A 108 -16.00 -5.84 7.82
N ALA A 109 -14.94 -6.65 7.93
CA ALA A 109 -13.57 -6.20 7.79
C ALA A 109 -13.28 -5.68 6.39
N VAL A 110 -13.70 -6.38 5.33
CA VAL A 110 -13.50 -5.96 3.93
C VAL A 110 -14.18 -4.61 3.65
N SER A 111 -15.43 -4.44 4.08
CA SER A 111 -16.13 -3.14 3.96
C SER A 111 -15.36 -2.02 4.69
N THR A 112 -14.86 -2.32 5.90
CA THR A 112 -14.04 -1.37 6.67
C THR A 112 -12.74 -1.02 5.93
N LEU A 113 -12.02 -2.01 5.41
CA LEU A 113 -10.73 -1.84 4.75
C LEU A 113 -10.86 -1.04 3.45
N PHE A 114 -11.92 -1.26 2.66
CA PHE A 114 -12.20 -0.46 1.46
C PHE A 114 -12.44 1.02 1.77
N ARG A 115 -13.05 1.33 2.93
CA ARG A 115 -13.15 2.73 3.38
C ARG A 115 -11.80 3.28 3.83
N LEU A 116 -11.05 2.51 4.63
CA LEU A 116 -9.81 2.96 5.24
C LEU A 116 -8.71 3.25 4.22
N ILE A 117 -8.59 2.44 3.15
CA ILE A 117 -7.56 2.62 2.12
C ILE A 117 -7.60 4.03 1.50
N ALA A 118 -8.75 4.69 1.46
CA ALA A 118 -8.92 6.02 0.88
C ALA A 118 -8.58 7.19 1.84
N VAL A 119 -8.51 6.94 3.15
CA VAL A 119 -8.39 8.01 4.18
C VAL A 119 -7.21 7.84 5.13
N GLU A 120 -6.56 6.69 5.11
CA GLU A 120 -5.38 6.38 5.92
C GLU A 120 -4.11 7.11 5.45
N ASN A 121 -3.06 7.04 6.28
CA ASN A 121 -1.70 7.29 5.83
C ASN A 121 -1.13 6.11 5.02
N GLU A 122 -0.02 6.33 4.33
CA GLU A 122 0.66 5.34 3.50
C GLU A 122 0.92 4.01 4.21
N GLN A 123 1.46 4.01 5.44
CA GLN A 123 1.82 2.78 6.14
C GLN A 123 0.59 1.90 6.40
N ASN A 124 -0.49 2.51 6.89
CA ASN A 124 -1.73 1.80 7.18
C ASN A 124 -2.44 1.38 5.88
N GLY A 125 -2.51 2.25 4.89
CA GLY A 125 -3.17 1.98 3.62
C GLY A 125 -2.55 0.85 2.81
N VAL A 126 -1.21 0.74 2.81
CA VAL A 126 -0.51 -0.40 2.17
C VAL A 126 -0.88 -1.71 2.87
N ILE A 127 -0.97 -1.74 4.20
CA ILE A 127 -1.43 -2.95 4.91
C ILE A 127 -2.89 -3.24 4.60
N CYS A 128 -3.77 -2.23 4.58
CA CYS A 128 -5.16 -2.40 4.16
C CYS A 128 -5.26 -3.05 2.77
N ALA A 129 -4.46 -2.58 1.81
CA ALA A 129 -4.42 -3.12 0.46
C ALA A 129 -3.96 -4.59 0.42
N ARG A 130 -2.96 -4.95 1.22
CA ARG A 130 -2.47 -6.33 1.33
C ARG A 130 -3.51 -7.27 1.92
N ILE A 131 -4.14 -6.87 3.02
CA ILE A 131 -5.24 -7.66 3.63
C ILE A 131 -6.37 -7.85 2.62
N LEU A 132 -6.80 -6.78 1.96
CA LEU A 132 -7.85 -6.86 0.93
C LEU A 132 -7.46 -7.84 -0.18
N ARG A 133 -6.22 -7.78 -0.68
CA ARG A 133 -5.78 -8.65 -1.78
C ARG A 133 -5.81 -10.11 -1.38
N ASP A 134 -5.27 -10.42 -0.20
CA ASP A 134 -5.17 -11.79 0.28
C ASP A 134 -6.57 -12.36 0.58
N ILE A 135 -7.45 -11.59 1.22
CA ILE A 135 -8.82 -12.04 1.55
C ILE A 135 -9.72 -12.13 0.33
N LEU A 136 -9.63 -11.19 -0.61
CA LEU A 136 -10.47 -11.23 -1.82
C LEU A 136 -10.04 -12.31 -2.81
N HIS A 137 -8.82 -12.85 -2.69
CA HIS A 137 -8.41 -14.05 -3.41
C HIS A 137 -9.14 -15.29 -2.88
N ASP A 138 -9.31 -15.40 -1.57
CA ASP A 138 -9.94 -16.54 -0.91
C ASP A 138 -11.48 -16.46 -0.87
N MET A 139 -12.03 -15.24 -0.86
CA MET A 139 -13.44 -14.98 -0.64
C MET A 139 -14.03 -13.97 -1.61
N ARG A 140 -15.12 -14.36 -2.27
CA ARG A 140 -15.96 -13.44 -3.03
C ARG A 140 -16.89 -12.67 -2.10
N VAL A 141 -16.89 -11.34 -2.24
CA VAL A 141 -17.77 -10.44 -1.49
C VAL A 141 -18.91 -9.87 -2.36
N PRO A 142 -20.08 -9.56 -1.78
CA PRO A 142 -21.15 -8.85 -2.47
C PRO A 142 -20.67 -7.49 -3.02
N PHE A 143 -21.34 -7.00 -4.05
CA PHE A 143 -21.09 -5.65 -4.55
C PHE A 143 -21.64 -4.62 -3.55
N THR A 144 -20.83 -3.63 -3.18
CA THR A 144 -21.21 -2.59 -2.21
C THR A 144 -20.78 -1.21 -2.67
N VAL A 145 -21.29 -0.17 -2.00
CA VAL A 145 -20.91 1.23 -2.29
C VAL A 145 -19.41 1.49 -2.03
N GLU A 146 -18.83 0.80 -1.06
CA GLU A 146 -17.40 0.91 -0.75
C GLU A 146 -16.51 0.42 -1.91
N ILE A 147 -16.96 -0.59 -2.68
CA ILE A 147 -16.26 -1.03 -3.89
C ILE A 147 -16.30 0.06 -4.97
N THR A 148 -17.45 0.71 -5.18
CA THR A 148 -17.53 1.86 -6.10
C THR A 148 -16.61 2.99 -5.65
N GLN A 149 -16.62 3.33 -4.35
CA GLN A 149 -15.74 4.36 -3.79
C GLN A 149 -14.26 4.01 -3.95
N PHE A 150 -13.89 2.74 -3.76
CA PHE A 150 -12.53 2.24 -4.00
C PHE A 150 -12.10 2.40 -5.45
N MET A 151 -12.97 2.07 -6.41
CA MET A 151 -12.68 2.25 -7.84
C MET A 151 -12.50 3.73 -8.21
N LEU A 152 -13.35 4.61 -7.68
CA LEU A 152 -13.22 6.06 -7.88
C LEU A 152 -11.97 6.65 -7.23
N PHE A 153 -11.61 6.19 -6.03
CA PHE A 153 -10.36 6.54 -5.36
C PHE A 153 -9.15 6.12 -6.19
N SER A 154 -9.14 4.87 -6.69
CA SER A 154 -8.09 4.35 -7.54
C SER A 154 -7.94 5.16 -8.83
N LEU A 155 -9.05 5.50 -9.48
CA LEU A 155 -9.07 6.38 -10.65
C LEU A 155 -8.47 7.75 -10.33
N LYS A 156 -8.86 8.36 -9.20
CA LYS A 156 -8.33 9.65 -8.77
C LYS A 156 -6.82 9.61 -8.58
N MET A 157 -6.27 8.53 -8.04
CA MET A 157 -4.82 8.38 -7.89
C MET A 157 -4.11 8.41 -9.25
N PHE A 158 -4.56 7.60 -10.22
CA PHE A 158 -3.96 7.61 -11.57
C PHE A 158 -4.11 8.95 -12.29
N VAL A 159 -5.22 9.66 -12.09
CA VAL A 159 -5.44 11.00 -12.66
C VAL A 159 -4.51 12.05 -12.05
N SER A 160 -4.18 11.95 -10.75
CA SER A 160 -3.43 12.99 -10.03
C SER A 160 -1.91 12.86 -10.18
N ILE A 161 -1.40 11.66 -10.49
CA ILE A 161 0.04 11.39 -10.56
C ILE A 161 0.82 12.30 -11.53
N PRO A 162 0.34 12.60 -12.75
CA PRO A 162 1.05 13.51 -13.66
C PRO A 162 1.42 14.86 -13.01
N ASP A 163 0.55 15.38 -12.16
CA ASP A 163 0.79 16.64 -11.43
C ASP A 163 1.76 16.40 -10.26
N MET A 164 1.63 15.28 -9.56
CA MET A 164 2.46 14.94 -8.39
C MET A 164 3.92 14.67 -8.75
N ILE A 165 4.24 14.10 -9.91
CA ILE A 165 5.62 13.73 -10.28
C ILE A 165 6.58 14.91 -10.26
N LYS A 166 6.10 16.10 -10.65
CA LYS A 166 6.91 17.32 -10.63
C LYS A 166 7.34 17.69 -9.22
N GLU A 167 6.45 17.50 -8.25
CA GLU A 167 6.70 17.79 -6.84
C GLU A 167 7.50 16.66 -6.17
N MET A 168 7.18 15.39 -6.49
CA MET A 168 7.87 14.21 -5.96
C MET A 168 9.38 14.21 -6.24
N PHE A 169 9.75 14.60 -7.46
CA PHE A 169 11.13 14.58 -7.95
C PHE A 169 11.66 15.99 -8.27
N GLY A 170 10.98 17.03 -7.79
CA GLY A 170 11.43 18.41 -7.93
C GLY A 170 12.62 18.73 -7.01
N PRO A 171 13.29 19.88 -7.21
CA PRO A 171 14.35 20.33 -6.32
C PRO A 171 13.82 20.40 -4.89
N ARG A 172 14.51 19.80 -3.92
CA ARG A 172 14.11 19.83 -2.51
C ARG A 172 14.29 21.25 -1.94
N ASN A 173 13.32 22.11 -2.21
CA ASN A 173 13.33 23.47 -1.70
C ASN A 173 12.94 23.47 -0.22
N ARG A 174 13.97 23.52 0.63
CA ARG A 174 13.93 23.80 2.08
C ARG A 174 13.30 22.68 2.91
N GLN A 175 13.95 22.34 4.02
CA GLN A 175 13.37 21.45 5.02
C GLN A 175 12.06 22.07 5.54
N PRO A 176 10.94 21.32 5.62
CA PRO A 176 9.70 21.87 6.11
C PRO A 176 9.84 22.27 7.58
N VAL A 177 9.55 23.54 7.86
CA VAL A 177 9.60 24.12 9.21
C VAL A 177 8.18 24.43 9.67
N ALA A 178 7.78 23.86 10.81
CA ALA A 178 6.53 24.21 11.47
C ALA A 178 6.71 25.48 12.31
N HIS A 179 5.93 26.50 11.97
CA HIS A 179 5.82 27.75 12.74
C HIS A 179 4.58 27.79 13.64
N GLU A 180 3.66 26.84 13.47
CA GLU A 180 2.34 26.79 14.11
C GLU A 180 2.12 25.45 14.83
N PRO A 181 1.05 25.32 15.66
CA PRO A 181 0.64 24.03 16.21
C PRO A 181 0.51 22.96 15.13
N CYS A 182 0.83 21.72 15.50
CA CYS A 182 0.93 20.60 14.56
C CYS A 182 -0.33 20.39 13.72
N ASP A 183 -1.52 20.51 14.31
CA ASP A 183 -2.78 20.27 13.60
C ASP A 183 -3.00 21.28 12.45
N SER A 184 -2.72 22.57 12.68
CA SER A 184 -2.79 23.61 11.65
C SER A 184 -1.79 23.33 10.53
N PHE A 185 -0.55 22.99 10.89
CA PHE A 185 0.48 22.65 9.92
C PHE A 185 0.06 21.47 9.03
N LEU A 186 -0.48 20.40 9.61
CA LEU A 186 -0.95 19.26 8.84
C LEU A 186 -2.12 19.62 7.93
N GLN A 187 -3.08 20.42 8.40
CA GLN A 187 -4.22 20.85 7.59
C GLN A 187 -3.78 21.58 6.30
N HIS A 188 -2.70 22.36 6.36
CA HIS A 188 -2.22 23.16 5.23
C HIS A 188 -1.21 22.44 4.34
N HIS A 189 -0.42 21.50 4.87
CA HIS A 189 0.73 20.94 4.17
C HIS A 189 0.63 19.45 3.85
N LEU A 190 -0.36 18.74 4.40
CA LEU A 190 -0.41 17.29 4.24
C LEU A 190 -0.51 16.85 2.77
N ASP A 191 -1.16 17.65 1.91
CA ASP A 191 -1.27 17.41 0.47
C ASP A 191 0.04 17.65 -0.33
N SER A 192 1.12 18.05 0.33
CA SER A 192 2.44 18.29 -0.27
C SER A 192 3.50 17.24 0.10
N PHE A 193 3.16 16.22 0.90
CA PHE A 193 4.09 15.15 1.27
C PHE A 193 3.86 13.88 0.45
N TYR A 194 4.90 13.37 -0.19
CA TYR A 194 4.88 12.15 -1.01
C TYR A 194 5.69 11.00 -0.41
N ARG A 195 6.30 11.24 0.75
CA ARG A 195 7.07 10.28 1.53
C ARG A 195 7.14 10.71 2.98
N GLU A 196 7.67 9.84 3.83
CA GLU A 196 7.96 10.21 5.21
C GLU A 196 8.91 11.42 5.28
N THR A 197 8.42 12.49 5.89
CA THR A 197 9.11 13.78 5.88
C THR A 197 9.29 14.30 7.29
N VAL A 198 10.53 14.61 7.65
CA VAL A 198 10.85 15.20 8.96
C VAL A 198 10.51 16.68 8.92
N VAL A 199 9.65 17.09 9.85
CA VAL A 199 9.29 18.49 10.07
C VAL A 199 10.09 19.02 11.24
N TYR A 200 10.66 20.21 11.06
CA TYR A 200 11.53 20.85 12.02
C TYR A 200 10.82 22.03 12.70
N LYS A 201 11.30 22.41 13.88
CA LYS A 201 10.92 23.65 14.56
C LYS A 201 12.17 24.39 15.03
N LYS A 202 12.06 25.70 15.25
CA LYS A 202 13.17 26.50 15.81
C LYS A 202 13.61 25.93 17.16
N ASP A 203 14.92 25.84 17.38
CA ASP A 203 15.50 25.41 18.64
C ASP A 203 15.58 26.60 19.61
N PRO A 204 14.74 26.64 20.67
CA PRO A 204 14.73 27.76 21.61
C PRO A 204 16.03 27.88 22.42
N ALA A 205 16.83 26.81 22.54
CA ALA A 205 18.07 26.81 23.30
C ALA A 205 19.27 27.34 22.51
N LYS A 206 19.25 27.23 21.16
CA LYS A 206 20.38 27.62 20.29
C LYS A 206 20.17 28.94 19.55
N GLY A 207 18.95 29.48 19.54
CA GLY A 207 18.65 30.76 18.90
C GLY A 207 18.43 30.65 17.39
N GLU A 208 18.55 31.79 16.69
CA GLU A 208 18.21 31.88 15.27
C GLU A 208 19.09 31.00 14.37
N GLY A 209 18.48 30.41 13.33
CA GLY A 209 19.16 29.55 12.35
C GLY A 209 19.31 28.09 12.78
N PHE A 210 19.03 27.76 14.05
CA PHE A 210 19.06 26.39 14.54
C PHE A 210 17.66 25.78 14.61
N TYR A 211 17.54 24.58 14.07
CA TYR A 211 16.29 23.83 14.03
C TYR A 211 16.48 22.45 14.67
N MET A 212 15.45 21.99 15.37
CA MET A 212 15.39 20.65 15.94
C MET A 212 14.25 19.86 15.29
N LYS A 213 14.40 18.53 15.21
CA LYS A 213 13.33 17.63 14.77
C LYS A 213 12.10 17.87 15.65
N TYR A 214 10.95 18.12 15.02
CA TYR A 214 9.69 18.26 15.73
C TYR A 214 8.89 16.95 15.65
N PHE A 215 8.54 16.52 14.44
CA PHE A 215 7.82 15.27 14.18
C PHE A 215 8.13 14.75 12.77
N THR A 216 7.71 13.53 12.46
CA THR A 216 7.78 12.97 11.10
C THR A 216 6.36 12.80 10.58
N VAL A 217 6.08 13.37 9.41
CA VAL A 217 4.81 13.21 8.69
C VAL A 217 4.88 11.96 7.82
N VAL A 218 3.84 11.15 7.86
CA VAL A 218 3.59 10.05 6.92
C VAL A 218 2.58 10.55 5.88
N PRO A 219 2.82 10.37 4.57
CA PRO A 219 1.96 10.90 3.52
C PRO A 219 0.58 10.21 3.50
N LYS A 220 -0.41 10.83 2.86
CA LYS A 220 -1.72 10.19 2.64
C LYS A 220 -1.59 9.04 1.66
N THR A 221 -2.52 8.09 1.74
CA THR A 221 -2.65 7.04 0.72
C THR A 221 -2.82 7.59 -0.70
N SER A 222 -3.56 8.69 -0.85
CA SER A 222 -3.78 9.35 -2.15
C SER A 222 -2.51 9.90 -2.80
N GLN A 223 -1.41 10.03 -2.04
CA GLN A 223 -0.12 10.54 -2.52
C GLN A 223 0.94 9.44 -2.65
N SER A 224 0.61 8.21 -2.29
CA SER A 224 1.57 7.13 -2.12
C SER A 224 1.74 6.30 -3.40
N VAL A 225 2.95 6.30 -3.96
CA VAL A 225 3.30 5.36 -5.03
C VAL A 225 3.42 3.92 -4.52
N LYS A 226 3.69 3.71 -3.23
CA LYS A 226 3.67 2.36 -2.64
C LYS A 226 2.27 1.78 -2.65
N LEU A 227 1.26 2.56 -2.28
CA LEU A 227 -0.12 2.11 -2.38
C LEU A 227 -0.52 1.91 -3.85
N LEU A 228 -0.12 2.82 -4.74
CA LEU A 228 -0.37 2.69 -6.17
C LEU A 228 0.15 1.35 -6.73
N ALA A 229 1.27 0.82 -6.22
CA ALA A 229 1.78 -0.50 -6.59
C ALA A 229 0.86 -1.65 -6.16
N GLU A 230 0.09 -1.50 -5.07
CA GLU A 230 -0.84 -2.51 -4.57
C GLU A 230 -2.20 -2.47 -5.30
N LEU A 231 -2.59 -1.32 -5.87
CA LEU A 231 -3.90 -1.12 -6.50
C LEU A 231 -4.17 -2.01 -7.74
N PRO A 232 -3.23 -2.22 -8.69
CA PRO A 232 -3.49 -3.01 -9.90
C PRO A 232 -4.03 -4.41 -9.62
N ALA A 233 -3.46 -5.11 -8.64
CA ALA A 233 -3.92 -6.44 -8.24
C ALA A 233 -5.35 -6.40 -7.66
N LEU A 234 -5.63 -5.44 -6.78
CA LEU A 234 -6.96 -5.28 -6.18
C LEU A 234 -8.02 -4.93 -7.22
N ILE A 235 -7.72 -3.99 -8.11
CA ILE A 235 -8.60 -3.57 -9.20
C ILE A 235 -8.92 -4.77 -10.09
N GLN A 236 -7.93 -5.62 -10.38
CA GLN A 236 -8.13 -6.83 -11.17
C GLN A 236 -9.04 -7.85 -10.47
N ILE A 237 -8.83 -8.09 -9.17
CA ILE A 237 -9.67 -9.01 -8.38
C ILE A 237 -11.13 -8.51 -8.34
N VAL A 238 -11.33 -7.21 -8.08
CA VAL A 238 -12.68 -6.60 -8.06
C VAL A 238 -13.36 -6.73 -9.42
N ASN A 239 -12.63 -6.47 -10.51
CA ASN A 239 -13.16 -6.65 -11.87
C ASN A 239 -13.50 -8.11 -12.18
N GLY A 240 -12.72 -9.07 -11.68
CA GLY A 240 -12.99 -10.50 -11.82
C GLY A 240 -14.37 -10.91 -11.29
N PHE A 241 -14.83 -10.29 -10.20
CA PHE A 241 -16.13 -10.63 -9.61
C PHE A 241 -17.28 -9.70 -10.00
N HIS A 242 -16.98 -8.43 -10.35
CA HIS A 242 -17.98 -7.36 -10.48
C HIS A 242 -17.86 -6.56 -11.80
N SER A 243 -17.25 -7.13 -12.85
CA SER A 243 -17.00 -6.47 -14.15
C SER A 243 -18.17 -5.69 -14.75
N LYS A 244 -19.41 -6.15 -14.57
CA LYS A 244 -20.61 -5.45 -15.06
C LYS A 244 -20.89 -4.16 -14.29
N ASN A 245 -20.63 -4.15 -12.99
CA ASN A 245 -20.96 -3.05 -12.08
C ASN A 245 -19.93 -1.92 -12.12
N ILE A 246 -18.68 -2.23 -12.48
CA ILE A 246 -17.55 -1.27 -12.44
C ILE A 246 -16.95 -1.01 -13.83
N ARG A 247 -17.68 -1.35 -14.90
CA ARG A 247 -17.14 -1.36 -16.28
C ARG A 247 -16.56 0.01 -16.67
N GLU A 248 -17.27 1.08 -16.38
CA GLU A 248 -16.89 2.43 -16.81
C GLU A 248 -15.71 2.96 -15.99
N GLU A 249 -15.72 2.74 -14.67
CA GLU A 249 -14.62 3.07 -13.78
C GLU A 249 -13.36 2.27 -14.15
N TYR A 250 -13.49 0.98 -14.40
CA TYR A 250 -12.38 0.10 -14.77
C TYR A 250 -11.74 0.55 -16.09
N ARG A 251 -12.53 0.86 -17.12
CA ARG A 251 -12.02 1.41 -18.39
C ARG A 251 -11.29 2.73 -18.16
N SER A 252 -11.88 3.63 -17.37
CA SER A 252 -11.28 4.93 -17.05
C SER A 252 -9.97 4.79 -16.29
N ILE A 253 -9.86 3.80 -15.39
CA ILE A 253 -8.62 3.47 -14.69
C ILE A 253 -7.57 3.03 -15.70
N LEU A 254 -7.88 2.08 -16.59
CA LEU A 254 -6.92 1.62 -17.60
C LEU A 254 -6.42 2.78 -18.48
N CYS A 255 -7.30 3.69 -18.90
CA CYS A 255 -6.90 4.89 -19.65
C CYS A 255 -5.86 5.74 -18.91
N ASN A 256 -6.06 6.00 -17.61
CA ASN A 256 -5.19 6.89 -16.85
C ASN A 256 -3.95 6.16 -16.31
N ALA A 257 -4.05 4.87 -16.02
CA ALA A 257 -2.92 4.00 -15.72
C ALA A 257 -1.93 3.94 -16.89
N ALA A 258 -2.43 4.00 -18.14
CA ALA A 258 -1.58 4.06 -19.32
C ALA A 258 -0.75 5.34 -19.37
N LYS A 259 -1.38 6.49 -19.08
CA LYS A 259 -0.68 7.77 -18.97
C LYS A 259 0.44 7.69 -17.93
N PHE A 260 0.19 7.06 -16.79
CA PHE A 260 1.20 6.82 -15.76
C PHE A 260 2.41 6.02 -16.27
N LEU A 261 2.21 4.99 -17.11
CA LEU A 261 3.31 4.23 -17.71
C LEU A 261 4.23 5.09 -18.59
N TYR A 262 3.71 6.14 -19.21
CA TYR A 262 4.48 7.07 -20.05
C TYR A 262 5.23 8.14 -19.25
N LEU A 263 4.99 8.25 -17.95
CA LEU A 263 5.66 9.24 -17.12
C LEU A 263 7.06 8.79 -16.70
N ALA A 264 7.98 9.74 -16.65
CA ALA A 264 9.31 9.59 -16.10
C ALA A 264 9.81 10.93 -15.53
N PRO A 265 10.63 10.92 -14.46
CA PRO A 265 11.36 12.11 -14.05
C PRO A 265 12.27 12.59 -15.18
N THR A 266 12.40 13.91 -15.33
CA THR A 266 13.24 14.52 -16.35
C THR A 266 14.73 14.24 -16.11
N SER A 267 15.54 14.33 -17.17
CA SER A 267 16.99 14.15 -17.06
C SER A 267 17.67 15.16 -16.13
N GLU A 268 17.10 16.36 -15.96
CA GLU A 268 17.57 17.34 -14.97
C GLU A 268 17.27 16.89 -13.55
N GLN A 269 16.02 16.47 -13.27
CA GLN A 269 15.64 15.96 -11.95
C GLN A 269 16.49 14.76 -11.54
N ARG A 270 16.75 13.82 -12.47
CA ARG A 270 17.59 12.65 -12.20
C ARG A 270 19.06 12.98 -11.88
N LYS A 271 19.54 14.16 -12.26
CA LYS A 271 20.91 14.62 -11.97
C LYS A 271 21.01 15.41 -10.66
N ASP A 272 19.87 15.72 -10.03
CA ASP A 272 19.84 16.40 -8.75
C ASP A 272 20.57 15.54 -7.69
N PRO A 273 21.57 16.08 -6.96
CA PRO A 273 22.24 15.36 -5.87
C PRO A 273 21.28 14.88 -4.77
N ASP A 274 20.15 15.57 -4.59
CA ASP A 274 19.10 15.25 -3.63
C ASP A 274 17.98 14.38 -4.22
N PHE A 275 18.16 13.84 -5.43
CA PHE A 275 17.20 12.96 -6.07
C PHE A 275 16.87 11.75 -5.18
N ASP A 276 15.58 11.53 -4.97
CA ASP A 276 15.11 10.52 -4.05
C ASP A 276 15.06 9.14 -4.72
N LEU A 277 16.18 8.42 -4.65
CA LEU A 277 16.31 7.09 -5.24
C LEU A 277 15.31 6.09 -4.67
N LEU A 278 14.98 6.16 -3.39
CA LEU A 278 14.02 5.24 -2.76
C LEU A 278 12.60 5.49 -3.28
N LEU A 279 12.18 6.76 -3.33
CA LEU A 279 10.89 7.13 -3.92
C LEU A 279 10.83 6.77 -5.41
N PHE A 280 11.95 6.89 -6.12
CA PHE A 280 12.04 6.51 -7.52
C PHE A 280 11.93 4.99 -7.72
N GLU A 281 12.55 4.18 -6.86
CA GLU A 281 12.37 2.72 -6.87
C GLU A 281 10.91 2.32 -6.61
N ASP A 282 10.26 2.94 -5.62
CA ASP A 282 8.84 2.73 -5.34
C ASP A 282 7.96 3.13 -6.54
N PHE A 283 8.30 4.22 -7.23
CA PHE A 283 7.63 4.65 -8.45
C PHE A 283 7.78 3.63 -9.58
N LEU A 284 8.99 3.08 -9.80
CA LEU A 284 9.23 2.03 -10.80
C LEU A 284 8.50 0.73 -10.45
N ASN A 285 8.44 0.37 -9.17
CA ASN A 285 7.65 -0.77 -8.70
C ASN A 285 6.16 -0.57 -8.99
N ALA A 286 5.62 0.63 -8.77
CA ALA A 286 4.22 0.90 -9.13
C ALA A 286 3.97 0.79 -10.65
N LYS A 287 4.94 1.20 -11.47
CA LYS A 287 4.88 1.00 -12.93
C LYS A 287 4.92 -0.48 -13.30
N SER A 288 5.79 -1.30 -12.70
CA SER A 288 5.84 -2.74 -12.99
C SER A 288 4.52 -3.44 -12.67
N LYS A 289 3.89 -3.10 -11.53
CA LYS A 289 2.57 -3.64 -11.14
C LYS A 289 1.45 -3.19 -12.08
N THR A 290 1.51 -1.96 -12.57
CA THR A 290 0.56 -1.45 -13.56
C THR A 290 0.71 -2.16 -14.91
N MET A 291 1.95 -2.45 -15.33
CA MET A 291 2.21 -3.25 -16.54
C MET A 291 1.68 -4.67 -16.42
N ALA A 292 1.76 -5.29 -15.24
CA ALA A 292 1.18 -6.61 -15.00
C ALA A 292 -0.35 -6.62 -15.20
N LEU A 293 -1.07 -5.61 -14.67
CA LEU A 293 -2.50 -5.44 -14.93
C LEU A 293 -2.82 -5.33 -16.43
N PHE A 294 -1.98 -4.62 -17.18
CA PHE A 294 -2.15 -4.47 -18.62
C PHE A 294 -1.93 -5.78 -19.36
N ALA A 295 -0.91 -6.55 -18.97
CA ALA A 295 -0.64 -7.87 -19.52
C ALA A 295 -1.80 -8.85 -19.29
N ASP A 296 -2.43 -8.80 -18.11
CA ASP A 296 -3.58 -9.64 -17.76
C ASP A 296 -4.88 -9.24 -18.47
N THR A 297 -4.97 -7.99 -18.93
CA THR A 297 -6.17 -7.45 -19.59
C THR A 297 -5.89 -6.87 -20.97
N MET A 298 -5.00 -7.53 -21.71
CA MET A 298 -4.46 -7.04 -22.97
C MET A 298 -5.55 -6.61 -23.96
N ASP A 299 -6.56 -7.44 -24.20
CA ASP A 299 -7.61 -7.14 -25.19
C ASP A 299 -8.36 -5.84 -24.89
N LEU A 300 -8.70 -5.61 -23.63
CA LEU A 300 -9.35 -4.37 -23.20
C LEU A 300 -8.37 -3.20 -23.17
N THR A 301 -7.12 -3.44 -22.75
CA THR A 301 -6.06 -2.45 -22.75
C THR A 301 -5.83 -1.90 -24.15
N LEU A 302 -5.65 -2.74 -25.17
CA LEU A 302 -5.48 -2.30 -26.56
C LEU A 302 -6.71 -1.53 -27.07
N THR A 303 -7.91 -1.98 -26.71
CA THR A 303 -9.16 -1.27 -27.04
C THR A 303 -9.19 0.14 -26.43
N VAL A 304 -8.68 0.30 -25.21
CA VAL A 304 -8.64 1.56 -24.49
C VAL A 304 -7.52 2.49 -25.01
N LEU A 305 -6.36 1.94 -25.34
CA LEU A 305 -5.22 2.70 -25.83
C LEU A 305 -5.43 3.20 -27.27
N GLY A 306 -6.14 2.46 -28.12
CA GLY A 306 -6.33 2.83 -29.51
C GLY A 306 -4.98 2.99 -30.23
N SER A 307 -4.70 4.17 -30.77
CA SER A 307 -3.42 4.47 -31.43
C SER A 307 -2.21 4.47 -30.49
N ASP A 308 -2.43 4.78 -29.20
CA ASP A 308 -1.34 4.94 -28.24
C ASP A 308 -0.69 3.59 -27.87
N GLU A 309 -1.32 2.47 -28.24
CA GLU A 309 -0.75 1.14 -28.07
C GLU A 309 0.63 1.01 -28.73
N ALA A 310 0.93 1.77 -29.78
CA ALA A 310 2.21 1.68 -30.48
C ALA A 310 3.41 2.11 -29.61
N TYR A 311 3.19 2.96 -28.61
CA TYR A 311 4.25 3.53 -27.75
C TYR A 311 4.48 2.73 -26.46
N LEU A 312 3.55 1.86 -26.09
CA LEU A 312 3.63 1.09 -24.86
C LEU A 312 4.87 0.14 -24.79
N PRO A 313 5.36 -0.51 -25.86
CA PRO A 313 6.58 -1.33 -25.78
C PRO A 313 7.81 -0.50 -25.39
N GLU A 314 7.94 0.71 -25.95
CA GLU A 314 9.02 1.63 -25.62
C GLU A 314 8.95 2.08 -24.16
N ALA A 315 7.76 2.42 -23.67
CA ALA A 315 7.56 2.81 -22.27
C ALA A 315 7.94 1.68 -21.29
N ILE A 316 7.62 0.43 -21.62
CA ILE A 316 7.99 -0.76 -20.83
C ILE A 316 9.52 -0.91 -20.80
N LEU A 317 10.18 -0.85 -21.96
CA LEU A 317 11.62 -1.04 -22.06
C LEU A 317 12.40 0.11 -21.40
N ASN A 318 11.97 1.37 -21.56
CA ASN A 318 12.59 2.52 -20.91
C ASN A 318 12.43 2.47 -19.38
N THR A 319 11.32 1.89 -18.90
CA THR A 319 11.13 1.64 -17.46
C THR A 319 12.10 0.56 -16.98
N LEU A 320 12.26 -0.56 -17.71
CA LEU A 320 13.20 -1.63 -17.36
C LEU A 320 14.65 -1.14 -17.31
N GLU A 321 15.03 -0.30 -18.28
CA GLU A 321 16.33 0.35 -18.34
C GLU A 321 16.58 1.29 -17.16
N SER A 322 15.52 1.92 -16.65
CA SER A 322 15.59 2.81 -15.49
C SER A 322 15.67 2.06 -14.15
N VAL A 323 15.41 0.75 -14.10
CA VAL A 323 15.45 -0.04 -12.87
C VAL A 323 16.90 -0.18 -12.39
N PRO A 324 17.25 0.28 -11.16
CA PRO A 324 18.59 0.09 -10.61
C PRO A 324 19.00 -1.39 -10.62
N SER A 325 20.28 -1.67 -10.82
CA SER A 325 20.79 -3.04 -10.90
C SER A 325 20.53 -3.86 -9.64
N GLY A 326 20.52 -3.22 -8.46
CA GLY A 326 20.20 -3.85 -7.18
C GLY A 326 18.71 -4.19 -6.98
N SER A 327 17.79 -3.63 -7.76
CA SER A 327 16.34 -3.82 -7.61
C SER A 327 15.85 -5.09 -8.33
N VAL A 328 16.41 -6.24 -7.96
CA VAL A 328 16.19 -7.56 -8.60
C VAL A 328 14.71 -7.92 -8.67
N SER A 329 13.93 -7.63 -7.62
CA SER A 329 12.50 -7.96 -7.56
C SER A 329 11.71 -7.25 -8.66
N ILE A 330 11.90 -5.93 -8.83
CA ILE A 330 11.21 -5.14 -9.85
C ILE A 330 11.59 -5.65 -11.25
N ARG A 331 12.90 -5.88 -11.45
CA ARG A 331 13.43 -6.39 -12.73
C ARG A 331 12.83 -7.75 -13.09
N ARG A 332 12.81 -8.71 -12.15
CA ARG A 332 12.20 -10.04 -12.36
C ARG A 332 10.74 -9.93 -12.78
N GLU A 333 9.95 -9.13 -12.07
CA GLU A 333 8.54 -8.93 -12.39
C GLU A 333 8.34 -8.33 -13.78
N MET A 334 9.13 -7.31 -14.13
CA MET A 334 9.08 -6.71 -15.47
C MET A 334 9.44 -7.70 -16.57
N LEU A 335 10.44 -8.57 -16.36
CA LEU A 335 10.80 -9.61 -17.32
C LEU A 335 9.69 -10.64 -17.50
N VAL A 336 8.98 -11.01 -16.42
CA VAL A 336 7.79 -11.87 -16.51
C VAL A 336 6.70 -11.19 -17.34
N VAL A 337 6.44 -9.90 -17.11
CA VAL A 337 5.46 -9.13 -17.90
C VAL A 337 5.87 -9.06 -19.37
N ILE A 338 7.10 -8.66 -19.68
CA ILE A 338 7.61 -8.60 -21.06
C ILE A 338 7.46 -9.96 -21.74
N ARG A 339 7.84 -11.05 -21.06
CA ARG A 339 7.66 -12.41 -21.56
C ARG A 339 6.19 -12.68 -21.87
N GLN A 340 5.26 -12.42 -20.95
CA GLN A 340 3.82 -12.60 -21.16
C GLN A 340 3.34 -11.84 -22.40
N LEU A 341 3.71 -10.56 -22.54
CA LEU A 341 3.34 -9.72 -23.67
C LEU A 341 3.79 -10.27 -25.02
N ILE A 342 5.04 -10.74 -25.12
CA ILE A 342 5.62 -11.34 -26.33
C ILE A 342 4.94 -12.66 -26.71
N HIS A 343 4.32 -13.36 -25.76
CA HIS A 343 3.57 -14.59 -26.05
C HIS A 343 2.12 -14.30 -26.51
N THR A 344 1.70 -13.03 -26.58
CA THR A 344 0.39 -12.63 -27.10
C THR A 344 0.47 -12.10 -28.53
N ARG A 345 -0.68 -11.72 -29.11
CA ARG A 345 -0.75 -10.99 -30.40
C ARG A 345 -0.02 -9.64 -30.38
N TYR A 346 0.30 -9.12 -29.19
CA TYR A 346 1.00 -7.84 -29.03
C TYR A 346 2.50 -7.90 -29.37
N ARG A 347 3.05 -9.11 -29.58
CA ARG A 347 4.45 -9.34 -29.96
C ARG A 347 4.90 -8.54 -31.18
N ASP A 348 4.00 -8.30 -32.14
CA ASP A 348 4.34 -7.61 -33.38
C ASP A 348 4.75 -6.15 -33.12
N LYS A 349 4.26 -5.54 -32.03
CA LYS A 349 4.67 -4.20 -31.59
C LYS A 349 6.04 -4.18 -30.90
N PHE A 350 6.50 -5.32 -30.39
CA PHE A 350 7.84 -5.48 -29.83
C PHE A 350 8.90 -5.81 -30.88
N ALA A 351 8.51 -6.20 -32.09
CA ALA A 351 9.44 -6.58 -33.16
C ALA A 351 10.50 -5.50 -33.47
N PRO A 352 10.20 -4.18 -33.52
CA PRO A 352 11.21 -3.13 -33.71
C PRO A 352 12.26 -3.03 -32.59
N TYR A 353 11.99 -3.66 -31.43
CA TYR A 353 12.83 -3.62 -30.24
C TYR A 353 13.47 -4.98 -29.93
N SER A 354 13.47 -5.93 -30.86
CA SER A 354 13.99 -7.29 -30.66
C SER A 354 15.39 -7.29 -30.06
N ASP A 355 16.27 -6.42 -30.57
CA ASP A 355 17.67 -6.35 -30.15
C ASP A 355 17.82 -5.89 -28.70
N ARG A 356 16.90 -5.05 -28.19
CA ARG A 356 16.87 -4.66 -26.78
C ARG A 356 16.30 -5.77 -25.91
N VAL A 357 15.17 -6.35 -26.33
CA VAL A 357 14.43 -7.38 -25.59
C VAL A 357 15.27 -8.64 -25.35
N PHE A 358 16.01 -9.09 -26.36
CA PHE A 358 16.83 -10.31 -26.29
C PHE A 358 18.27 -10.07 -25.85
N ASN A 359 18.65 -8.83 -25.54
CA ASN A 359 19.97 -8.52 -25.00
C ASN A 359 20.01 -8.84 -23.50
N GLU A 360 20.77 -9.89 -23.15
CA GLU A 360 20.93 -10.34 -21.76
C GLU A 360 21.50 -9.24 -20.85
N ALA A 361 22.45 -8.42 -21.34
CA ALA A 361 23.02 -7.34 -20.55
C ALA A 361 21.99 -6.25 -20.25
N PHE A 362 21.12 -5.94 -21.22
CA PHE A 362 19.99 -5.01 -21.01
C PHE A 362 18.96 -5.58 -20.03
N ALA A 363 18.59 -6.85 -20.21
CA ALA A 363 17.57 -7.52 -19.40
C ALA A 363 18.00 -7.69 -17.94
N LEU A 364 19.24 -8.14 -17.70
CA LEU A 364 19.74 -8.48 -16.37
C LEU A 364 20.42 -7.30 -15.66
N GLY A 365 20.85 -6.28 -16.39
CA GLY A 365 21.69 -5.20 -15.86
C GLY A 365 23.14 -5.66 -15.63
N ASP A 366 23.94 -4.83 -14.96
CA ASP A 366 25.39 -5.09 -14.81
C ASP A 366 25.80 -5.80 -13.52
N ASP A 367 24.91 -5.89 -12.53
CA ASP A 367 25.22 -6.46 -11.22
C ASP A 367 25.30 -8.00 -11.26
N HIS A 368 26.42 -8.55 -10.78
CA HIS A 368 26.70 -9.98 -10.82
C HIS A 368 25.77 -10.80 -9.91
N THR A 369 25.46 -10.29 -8.71
CA THR A 369 24.56 -10.97 -7.77
C THR A 369 23.12 -10.97 -8.28
N ALA A 370 22.69 -9.87 -8.92
CA ALA A 370 21.42 -9.78 -9.60
C ALA A 370 21.31 -10.76 -10.76
N LYS A 371 22.36 -10.90 -11.58
CA LYS A 371 22.41 -11.87 -12.70
C LYS A 371 22.17 -13.30 -12.22
N ASP A 372 22.83 -13.72 -11.14
CA ASP A 372 22.68 -15.08 -10.60
C ASP A 372 21.28 -15.37 -10.06
N GLN A 373 20.54 -14.35 -9.61
CA GLN A 373 19.16 -14.51 -9.13
C GLN A 373 18.09 -14.41 -10.24
N LEU A 374 18.46 -13.92 -11.42
CA LEU A 374 17.54 -13.67 -12.54
C LEU A 374 17.70 -14.67 -13.69
N ARG A 375 18.84 -15.35 -13.78
CA ARG A 375 19.04 -16.54 -14.62
C ARG A 375 18.25 -17.73 -14.06
#